data_AF-A0A3S2EDJ9-F1
#
_entry.id   AF-A0A3S2EDJ9-F1
#
_cell.length_a   1.000
_cell.length_b   1.000
_cell.length_c   1.000
_cell.angle_alpha   90.00
_cell.angle_beta   90.00
_cell.angle_gamma   90.00
#
_symmetry.space_group_name_H-M   'P 1'
#
loop_
_entity.id
_entity.type
_entity.pdbx_description
1 polymer ?
#
loop_
_entity_poly.entity_id
_entity_poly.type
_entity_poly.pdbx_seq_one_letter_code
_entity_poly.pdbx_strand_id
1 'polypeptide(L)'
;AQSSANALAAAEAAVGAIGMVPGAIVPFPGGIARSGSKIGGKYKGMIASANEAYAPTLRGVVASELGPDINAVLEIVIDGETNDAVAAAMKAGIKAVIDLGPKRGAVRISAGNYGGKLGKFIYSLKDMLP
;
A
#
# COMPACT_ATOMS: atom_id res chain seq x y z
N ALA A 1 6.54 -4.92 6.69
CA ALA A 1 7.92 -4.77 7.21
C ALA A 1 8.05 -5.44 8.57
N GLN A 2 9.28 -5.69 9.03
CA GLN A 2 9.56 -6.37 10.30
C GLN A 2 9.29 -5.51 11.54
N SER A 3 9.24 -4.18 11.39
CA SER A 3 8.90 -3.23 12.45
C SER A 3 8.11 -2.05 11.88
N SER A 4 7.43 -1.30 12.75
CA SER A 4 6.75 -0.05 12.38
C SER A 4 7.72 1.00 11.84
N ALA A 5 8.93 1.09 12.38
CA ALA A 5 9.96 2.01 11.92
C ALA A 5 10.40 1.70 10.48
N ASN A 6 10.60 0.42 10.15
CA ASN A 6 10.94 0.01 8.79
C ASN A 6 9.79 0.24 7.81
N ALA A 7 8.55 0.02 8.24
CA ALA A 7 7.38 0.32 7.40
C ALA A 7 7.28 1.82 7.10
N LEU A 8 7.45 2.67 8.12
CA LEU A 8 7.40 4.11 7.98
C LEU A 8 8.52 4.62 7.07
N ALA A 9 9.76 4.19 7.29
CA ALA A 9 10.90 4.58 6.45
C ALA A 9 10.70 4.24 4.96
N ALA A 10 10.13 3.06 4.67
CA ALA A 10 9.77 2.69 3.31
C ALA A 10 8.66 3.56 2.74
N ALA A 11 7.62 3.84 3.53
CA ALA A 11 6.48 4.65 3.10
C ALA A 11 6.88 6.11 2.84
N GLU A 12 7.70 6.71 3.70
CA GLU A 12 8.22 8.07 3.54
C GLU A 12 9.12 8.20 2.30
N ALA A 13 9.99 7.20 2.06
CA ALA A 13 10.81 7.17 0.85
C ALA A 13 9.96 7.10 -0.43
N ALA A 14 8.91 6.28 -0.41
CA ALA A 14 7.97 6.18 -1.53
C ALA A 14 7.16 7.46 -1.74
N VAL A 15 6.61 8.05 -0.67
CA VAL A 15 5.87 9.32 -0.73
C VAL A 15 6.75 10.44 -1.26
N GLY A 16 8.01 10.54 -0.82
CA GLY A 16 8.97 11.52 -1.32
C GLY A 16 9.22 11.37 -2.82
N ALA A 17 9.37 10.14 -3.32
CA ALA A 17 9.55 9.89 -4.74
C ALA A 17 8.28 10.17 -5.57
N ILE A 18 7.11 9.79 -5.06
CA ILE A 18 5.82 10.05 -5.71
C ILE A 18 5.55 11.55 -5.80
N GLY A 19 5.88 12.32 -4.77
CA GLY A 19 5.70 13.78 -4.75
C GLY A 19 6.47 14.54 -5.84
N MET A 20 7.42 13.89 -6.51
CA MET A 20 8.16 14.45 -7.65
C MET A 20 7.50 14.16 -9.00
N VAL A 21 6.42 13.38 -9.05
CA VAL A 21 5.71 13.01 -10.28
C VAL A 21 4.57 14.01 -10.56
N PRO A 22 4.64 14.80 -11.65
CA PRO A 22 3.57 15.72 -12.00
C PRO A 22 2.24 15.00 -12.29
N GLY A 23 1.13 15.60 -11.87
CA GLY A 23 -0.21 15.06 -12.11
C GLY A 23 -0.60 13.88 -11.22
N ALA A 24 0.15 13.61 -10.15
CA ALA A 24 -0.18 12.61 -9.14
C ALA A 24 -0.08 13.19 -7.72
N ILE A 25 -0.94 12.72 -6.81
CA ILE A 25 -0.96 13.10 -5.40
C ILE A 25 -1.11 11.86 -4.51
N VAL A 26 -0.75 12.00 -3.23
CA VAL A 26 -0.97 11.00 -2.18
C VAL A 26 -1.86 11.60 -1.08
N PRO A 27 -3.20 11.38 -1.12
CA PRO A 27 -4.16 12.23 -0.42
C PRO A 27 -4.26 11.97 1.09
N PHE A 28 -3.70 10.87 1.59
CA PHE A 28 -3.73 10.56 3.02
C PHE A 28 -2.81 11.48 3.83
N PRO A 29 -2.99 11.59 5.16
CA PRO A 29 -2.10 12.38 6.00
C PRO A 29 -0.63 11.95 5.85
N GLY A 30 0.22 12.86 5.38
CA GLY A 30 1.63 12.55 5.06
C GLY A 30 1.81 11.56 3.89
N GLY A 31 0.77 11.34 3.08
CA GLY A 31 0.74 10.38 1.98
C GLY A 31 0.55 8.92 2.40
N ILE A 32 0.27 8.64 3.68
CA ILE A 32 0.35 7.29 4.25
C ILE A 32 -0.96 6.90 4.93
N ALA A 33 -1.54 5.78 4.51
CA ALA A 33 -2.67 5.15 5.16
C ALA A 33 -2.19 4.06 6.12
N ARG A 34 -2.55 4.20 7.41
CA ARG A 34 -2.28 3.19 8.45
C ARG A 34 -3.45 2.24 8.72
N SER A 35 -4.60 2.50 8.08
CA SER A 35 -5.87 1.80 8.31
C SER A 35 -6.40 1.25 7.01
N GLY A 36 -5.75 0.21 6.49
CA GLY A 36 -6.21 -0.47 5.28
C GLY A 36 -7.66 -0.90 5.42
N SER A 37 -8.49 -0.56 4.44
CA SER A 37 -9.93 -0.82 4.45
C SER A 37 -10.32 -1.92 3.48
N LYS A 38 -11.40 -2.63 3.79
CA LYS A 38 -12.10 -3.51 2.85
C LYS A 38 -13.57 -3.10 2.74
N ILE A 39 -14.22 -3.56 1.68
CA ILE A 39 -15.65 -3.32 1.45
C ILE A 39 -16.48 -4.20 2.38
N GLY A 40 -17.55 -3.62 2.91
CA GLY A 40 -18.43 -4.27 3.88
C GLY A 40 -17.77 -4.37 5.26
N GLY A 41 -18.44 -5.11 6.14
CA GLY A 41 -17.93 -5.41 7.47
C GLY A 41 -18.75 -6.47 8.18
N LYS A 42 -18.27 -6.90 9.35
CA LYS A 42 -18.98 -7.86 10.21
C LYS A 42 -20.36 -7.35 10.65
N TYR A 43 -20.50 -6.03 10.80
CA TYR A 43 -21.73 -5.39 11.26
C TYR A 43 -22.60 -4.95 10.09
N LYS A 44 -23.92 -5.17 10.22
CA LYS A 44 -24.91 -4.81 9.19
C LYS A 44 -24.87 -3.30 8.91
N GLY A 45 -24.91 -2.94 7.63
CA GLY A 45 -24.91 -1.54 7.17
C GLY A 45 -23.53 -0.87 7.09
N MET A 46 -22.46 -1.57 7.44
CA MET A 46 -21.10 -1.05 7.35
C MET A 46 -20.61 -1.08 5.90
N ILE A 47 -20.30 0.09 5.34
CA ILE A 47 -19.83 0.24 3.95
C ILE A 47 -18.35 -0.15 3.82
N ALA A 48 -17.54 0.18 4.82
CA ALA A 48 -16.12 -0.15 4.89
C ALA A 48 -15.73 -0.54 6.31
N SER A 49 -14.79 -1.47 6.43
CA SER A 49 -14.21 -1.90 7.71
C SER A 49 -12.71 -2.13 7.59
N ALA A 50 -12.04 -2.33 8.71
CA ALA A 50 -10.62 -2.68 8.72
C ALA A 50 -10.37 -3.97 7.95
N ASN A 51 -9.29 -4.01 7.17
CA ASN A 51 -8.86 -5.19 6.44
C ASN A 51 -8.02 -6.09 7.37
N GLU A 52 -8.69 -6.96 8.12
CA GLU A 52 -8.08 -7.81 9.14
C GLU A 52 -7.03 -8.77 8.57
N ALA A 53 -7.13 -9.15 7.29
CA ALA A 53 -6.16 -10.03 6.64
C ALA A 53 -4.74 -9.44 6.64
N TYR A 54 -4.64 -8.10 6.67
CA TYR A 54 -3.40 -7.34 6.71
C TYR A 54 -3.12 -6.70 8.09
N ALA A 55 -3.84 -7.09 9.14
CA ALA A 55 -3.60 -6.61 10.51
C ALA A 55 -2.65 -7.57 11.27
N PRO A 56 -1.39 -7.18 11.54
CA PRO A 56 -0.41 -8.06 12.18
C PRO A 56 -0.85 -8.59 13.55
N THR A 57 -1.57 -7.78 14.32
CA THR A 57 -2.08 -8.12 15.66
C THR A 57 -3.21 -9.13 15.64
N LEU A 58 -3.88 -9.33 14.50
CA LEU A 58 -5.00 -10.27 14.34
C LEU A 58 -4.57 -11.59 13.68
N ARG A 59 -3.29 -11.75 13.31
CA ARG A 59 -2.79 -12.90 12.55
C ARG A 59 -3.15 -14.26 13.15
N GLY A 60 -3.23 -14.36 14.48
CA GLY A 60 -3.58 -15.61 15.18
C GLY A 60 -5.06 -15.99 15.17
N VAL A 61 -5.95 -15.11 14.71
CA VAL A 61 -7.41 -15.31 14.78
C VAL A 61 -8.14 -15.12 13.44
N VAL A 62 -7.42 -14.75 12.37
CA VAL A 62 -7.98 -14.54 11.03
C VAL A 62 -7.13 -15.25 9.98
N ALA A 63 -7.72 -15.48 8.79
CA ALA A 63 -6.95 -15.90 7.62
C ALA A 63 -6.09 -14.72 7.13
N SER A 64 -4.87 -14.62 7.66
CA SER A 64 -3.97 -13.51 7.36
C SER A 64 -3.20 -13.74 6.06
N GLU A 65 -3.01 -12.67 5.29
CA GLU A 65 -2.15 -12.61 4.10
C GLU A 65 -0.68 -12.27 4.44
N LEU A 66 -0.37 -12.14 5.74
CA LEU A 66 0.93 -11.71 6.22
C LEU A 66 1.83 -12.90 6.56
N GLY A 67 3.08 -12.84 6.09
CA GLY A 67 4.13 -13.75 6.54
C GLY A 67 4.44 -13.57 8.04
N PRO A 68 5.05 -14.59 8.67
CA PRO A 68 5.31 -14.58 10.12
C PRO A 68 6.21 -13.43 10.57
N ASP A 69 7.05 -12.90 9.67
CA ASP A 69 8.00 -11.81 9.89
C ASP A 69 7.42 -10.41 9.62
N ILE A 70 6.15 -10.29 9.20
CA ILE A 70 5.53 -9.00 8.83
C ILE A 70 4.74 -8.41 10.00
N ASN A 71 5.38 -7.54 10.79
CA ASN A 71 4.79 -6.94 11.99
C ASN A 71 4.19 -5.54 11.78
N ALA A 72 4.40 -4.94 10.61
CA ALA A 72 3.80 -3.65 10.26
C ALA A 72 3.48 -3.58 8.77
N VAL A 73 2.35 -2.96 8.44
CA VAL A 73 1.86 -2.72 7.08
C VAL A 73 1.41 -1.27 7.00
N LEU A 74 1.80 -0.59 5.93
CA LEU A 74 1.33 0.74 5.57
C LEU A 74 0.94 0.72 4.09
N GLU A 75 -0.04 1.54 3.74
CA GLU A 75 -0.56 1.68 2.39
C GLU A 75 -0.29 3.11 1.89
N ILE A 76 -0.02 3.23 0.59
CA ILE A 76 0.07 4.50 -0.11
C ILE A 76 -1.01 4.48 -1.18
N VAL A 77 -1.92 5.45 -1.12
CA VAL A 77 -2.96 5.65 -2.12
C VAL A 77 -2.52 6.78 -3.03
N ILE A 78 -2.67 6.59 -4.35
CA ILE A 78 -2.27 7.55 -5.36
C ILE A 78 -3.50 7.91 -6.18
N ASP A 79 -3.80 9.20 -6.25
CA ASP A 79 -4.75 9.76 -7.20
C ASP A 79 -3.96 10.50 -8.28
N GLY A 80 -4.36 10.37 -9.55
CA GLY A 80 -3.68 11.05 -10.64
C GLY A 80 -4.62 11.51 -11.74
N GLU A 81 -4.20 12.54 -12.46
CA GLU A 81 -4.95 13.16 -13.56
C GLU A 81 -5.06 12.22 -14.77
N THR A 82 -4.07 11.35 -14.95
CA THR A 82 -4.00 10.38 -16.04
C THR A 82 -3.51 9.02 -15.54
N ASN A 83 -3.81 7.95 -16.30
CA ASN A 83 -3.27 6.62 -16.00
C ASN A 83 -1.74 6.59 -16.04
N ASP A 84 -1.14 7.37 -16.93
CA ASP A 84 0.32 7.46 -17.06
C ASP A 84 0.93 8.14 -15.82
N ALA A 85 0.29 9.16 -15.27
CA ALA A 85 0.72 9.80 -14.02
C ALA A 85 0.65 8.82 -12.84
N VAL A 86 -0.43 8.05 -12.72
CA VAL A 86 -0.57 7.02 -11.67
C VAL A 86 0.48 5.93 -11.84
N ALA A 87 0.70 5.42 -13.06
CA ALA A 87 1.70 4.40 -13.34
C ALA A 87 3.12 4.92 -13.06
N ALA A 88 3.44 6.16 -13.43
CA ALA A 88 4.72 6.79 -13.15
C ALA A 88 4.95 6.94 -11.63
N ALA A 89 3.92 7.38 -10.90
CA ALA A 89 3.96 7.48 -9.43
C ALA A 89 4.16 6.11 -8.77
N MET A 90 3.43 5.08 -9.19
CA MET A 90 3.62 3.71 -8.69
C MET A 90 5.06 3.22 -8.93
N LYS A 91 5.59 3.40 -10.14
CA LYS A 91 6.98 3.02 -10.48
C LYS A 91 7.99 3.75 -9.60
N ALA A 92 7.85 5.07 -9.43
CA ALA A 92 8.73 5.88 -8.60
C ALA A 92 8.72 5.44 -7.14
N GLY A 93 7.53 5.24 -6.56
CA GLY A 93 7.37 4.78 -5.19
C GLY A 93 7.94 3.37 -4.96
N ILE A 94 7.62 2.42 -5.85
CA ILE A 94 8.15 1.04 -5.79
C ILE A 94 9.67 1.04 -5.88
N LYS A 95 10.23 1.78 -6.84
CA LYS A 95 11.68 1.90 -6.99
C LYS A 95 12.34 2.45 -5.71
N ALA A 96 11.79 3.49 -5.11
CA ALA A 96 12.33 4.08 -3.88
C ALA A 96 12.35 3.07 -2.71
N VAL A 97 11.31 2.24 -2.57
CA VAL A 97 11.29 1.16 -1.56
C VAL A 97 12.34 0.09 -1.85
N ILE A 98 12.50 -0.31 -3.12
CA ILE A 98 13.50 -1.29 -3.54
C ILE A 98 14.92 -0.77 -3.26
N ASP A 99 15.21 0.47 -3.65
CA ASP A 99 16.52 1.11 -3.45
C ASP A 99 16.87 1.23 -1.95
N LEU A 100 15.88 1.46 -1.09
CA LEU A 100 16.07 1.52 0.36
C LEU A 100 16.54 0.16 0.93
N GLY A 101 16.05 -0.93 0.33
CA GLY A 101 16.38 -2.31 0.64
C GLY A 101 15.69 -2.86 1.90
N PRO A 102 15.59 -4.19 2.05
CA PRO A 102 14.80 -4.83 3.10
C PRO A 102 15.36 -4.62 4.52
N LYS A 103 16.64 -4.25 4.66
CA LYS A 103 17.27 -3.97 5.96
C LYS A 103 16.77 -2.67 6.59
N ARG A 104 16.42 -1.68 5.77
CA ARG A 104 15.98 -0.36 6.22
C ARG A 104 14.49 -0.13 5.95
N GLY A 105 13.95 -0.74 4.90
CA GLY A 105 12.58 -0.57 4.46
C GLY A 105 11.71 -1.82 4.58
N ALA A 106 10.78 -1.96 3.62
CA ALA A 106 9.85 -3.07 3.59
C ALA A 106 10.49 -4.32 2.96
N VAL A 107 10.18 -5.48 3.53
CA VAL A 107 10.62 -6.79 3.00
C VAL A 107 9.68 -7.33 1.91
N ARG A 108 8.50 -6.72 1.73
CA ARG A 108 7.48 -7.12 0.75
C ARG A 108 6.67 -5.90 0.32
N ILE A 109 6.41 -5.81 -0.98
CA ILE A 109 5.48 -4.86 -1.59
C ILE A 109 4.31 -5.67 -2.15
N SER A 110 3.09 -5.17 -1.97
CA SER A 110 1.86 -5.71 -2.56
C SER A 110 0.93 -4.57 -2.93
N ALA A 111 -0.22 -4.86 -3.55
CA ALA A 111 -1.25 -3.90 -3.90
C ALA A 111 -2.63 -4.38 -3.46
N GLY A 112 -3.41 -3.47 -2.88
CA GLY A 112 -4.83 -3.69 -2.61
C GLY A 112 -5.63 -3.78 -3.90
N ASN A 113 -6.63 -4.67 -3.93
CA ASN A 113 -7.55 -4.77 -5.05
C ASN A 113 -8.91 -5.30 -4.57
N TYR A 114 -9.94 -5.13 -5.41
CA TYR A 114 -11.29 -5.57 -5.14
C TYR A 114 -11.72 -6.71 -6.09
N GLY A 115 -10.79 -7.61 -6.41
CA GLY A 115 -11.04 -8.78 -7.27
C GLY A 115 -11.38 -8.45 -8.72
N GLY A 116 -10.99 -7.27 -9.22
CA GLY A 116 -11.25 -6.83 -10.60
C GLY A 116 -12.70 -6.46 -10.90
N LYS A 117 -13.58 -6.40 -9.88
CA LYS A 117 -15.03 -6.20 -10.06
C LYS A 117 -15.50 -4.76 -9.91
N LEU A 118 -14.67 -3.88 -9.33
CA LEU A 118 -15.06 -2.50 -9.00
C LEU A 118 -14.27 -1.44 -9.77
N GLY A 119 -12.94 -1.58 -9.81
CA GLY A 119 -12.07 -0.60 -10.47
C GLY A 119 -12.05 -0.81 -11.98
N LYS A 120 -12.18 0.27 -12.75
CA LYS A 120 -12.00 0.26 -14.21
C LYS A 120 -10.53 0.05 -14.60
N PHE A 121 -9.61 0.54 -13.78
CA PHE A 121 -8.17 0.54 -14.05
C PHE A 121 -7.49 -0.57 -13.25
N ILE A 122 -6.56 -1.27 -13.90
CA ILE A 122 -5.78 -2.35 -13.29
C ILE A 122 -4.31 -2.03 -13.50
N TYR A 123 -3.61 -1.76 -12.41
CA TYR A 123 -2.17 -1.52 -12.40
C TYR A 123 -1.46 -2.77 -11.85
N SER A 124 -1.04 -3.66 -12.74
CA SER A 124 -0.31 -4.87 -12.36
C SER A 124 1.09 -4.49 -11.89
N LEU A 125 1.48 -4.92 -10.67
CA LEU A 125 2.80 -4.62 -10.12
C LEU A 125 3.94 -5.12 -11.00
N LYS A 126 3.75 -6.19 -11.77
CA LYS A 126 4.75 -6.72 -12.71
C LYS A 126 5.15 -5.69 -13.76
N ASP A 127 4.21 -4.83 -14.17
CA ASP A 127 4.43 -3.80 -15.18
C ASP A 127 4.96 -2.49 -14.58
N MET A 128 5.04 -2.43 -13.24
CA MET A 128 5.49 -1.28 -12.44
C MET A 128 6.85 -1.51 -11.79
N LEU A 129 7.49 -2.66 -12.04
CA LEU A 129 8.87 -2.90 -11.61
C LEU A 129 9.84 -2.03 -12.44
N PRO A 130 10.89 -1.47 -11.82
CA PRO A 130 11.94 -0.73 -12.51
C PRO A 130 12.82 -1.62 -13.40
#